data_AF-A0AAD8Y1M0-F1
#
_entry.id   AF-A0AAD8Y1M0-F1
#
_cell.length_a   1.000
_cell.length_b   1.000
_cell.length_c   1.000
_cell.angle_alpha   90.00
_cell.angle_beta   90.00
_cell.angle_gamma   90.00
#
_symmetry.space_group_name_H-M   'P 1'
#
loop_
_entity.id
_entity.type
_entity.pdbx_description
1 polymer ?
#
loop_
_entity_poly.entity_id
_entity_poly.type
_entity_poly.pdbx_seq_one_letter_code
_entity_poly.pdbx_strand_id
1 'polypeptide(L)'
;MVRLLHFKKPFSGSAMKSSTNLSLSTQRTRVRMNLGTIISVSLIKKNKGRHLGSIVQNMRREGMQPSDSFANALFKKCSDVTDGVEETQGVKVSQSSIRRSERPWRHPFNSATVYGRSGWSSMSTIAQRVSRRIVNSIRKWEGARMKGPARMSAPDCAIIFIMVTLAMLTLLRMNDAFEDAHPDNIYKWHLNGGWYASTMCIVFALSSAPVGQPRQIIGAHIINALVGLAFQQIPSTPAMDNFSDFAKLPPGQRGMPLFWKESFAVGVGVSLQAWLGVMHPPATGLAFSFANTDRYQLSNLAVVMIADVMLIVLATVLLNLRKNKQYPIFWFGMNWNYPSGKMHQLTSKTRNTTAELTERITRRNIRMRQPQDHTPTSTAANSGGVENV
;
A
#
# COMPACT_ATOMS: atom_id res chain seq x y z
N MET A 1 -43.89 -54.33 -4.01
CA MET A 1 -43.14 -54.47 -5.28
C MET A 1 -41.73 -53.94 -5.03
N VAL A 2 -40.82 -54.86 -4.70
CA VAL A 2 -39.43 -54.60 -4.27
C VAL A 2 -38.52 -54.71 -5.49
N ARG A 3 -37.59 -53.77 -5.68
CA ARG A 3 -36.33 -54.08 -6.37
C ARG A 3 -35.18 -53.19 -5.92
N LEU A 4 -34.46 -53.71 -4.92
CA LEU A 4 -33.03 -53.53 -4.72
C LEU A 4 -32.25 -53.86 -5.99
N LEU A 5 -31.17 -53.12 -6.26
CA LEU A 5 -29.93 -53.71 -6.78
C LEU A 5 -28.71 -53.06 -6.10
N HIS A 6 -28.17 -53.81 -5.14
CA HIS A 6 -26.77 -53.82 -4.74
C HIS A 6 -25.91 -54.32 -5.91
N PHE A 7 -24.71 -53.76 -6.09
CA PHE A 7 -23.54 -54.57 -6.41
C PHE A 7 -22.28 -54.04 -5.71
N LYS A 8 -21.50 -55.00 -5.23
CA LYS A 8 -20.38 -54.92 -4.28
C LYS A 8 -19.10 -55.29 -5.06
N LYS A 9 -17.98 -54.59 -4.74
CA LYS A 9 -16.51 -54.84 -4.81
C LYS A 9 -15.98 -56.24 -5.24
N PRO A 10 -14.64 -56.55 -5.36
CA PRO A 10 -13.37 -55.77 -5.18
C PRO A 10 -12.26 -56.07 -6.25
N PHE A 11 -11.06 -55.47 -6.15
CA PHE A 11 -9.69 -56.04 -6.36
C PHE A 11 -8.67 -54.88 -6.24
N SER A 12 -7.85 -54.75 -5.19
CA SER A 12 -6.55 -55.40 -4.86
C SER A 12 -5.38 -55.08 -5.82
N GLY A 13 -4.32 -54.47 -5.27
CA GLY A 13 -2.93 -54.72 -5.67
C GLY A 13 -2.12 -53.56 -6.26
N SER A 14 -1.23 -52.98 -5.44
CA SER A 14 0.23 -52.90 -5.68
C SER A 14 0.88 -51.55 -5.38
N ALA A 15 1.92 -51.66 -4.57
CA ALA A 15 2.79 -50.60 -4.08
C ALA A 15 3.72 -50.07 -5.18
N MET A 16 4.03 -48.77 -5.14
CA MET A 16 5.25 -48.25 -5.75
C MET A 16 5.78 -47.07 -4.92
N LYS A 17 6.93 -47.33 -4.26
CA LYS A 17 7.78 -46.33 -3.62
C LYS A 17 8.41 -45.47 -4.71
N SER A 18 8.39 -44.15 -4.56
CA SER A 18 9.34 -43.25 -5.22
C SER A 18 9.62 -42.05 -4.33
N SER A 19 10.80 -42.08 -3.75
CA SER A 19 11.47 -41.03 -3.01
C SER A 19 12.07 -40.02 -3.97
N THR A 20 11.70 -38.74 -3.86
CA THR A 20 12.43 -37.63 -4.48
C THR A 20 12.79 -36.59 -3.41
N ASN A 21 14.08 -36.55 -3.08
CA ASN A 21 14.72 -35.49 -2.33
C ASN A 21 14.89 -34.28 -3.25
N LEU A 22 14.38 -33.10 -2.88
CA LEU A 22 14.72 -31.83 -3.54
C LEU A 22 15.40 -30.91 -2.54
N SER A 23 16.73 -30.78 -2.67
CA SER A 23 17.54 -29.79 -1.96
C SER A 23 17.57 -28.50 -2.79
N LEU A 24 17.17 -27.37 -2.20
CA LEU A 24 17.29 -26.04 -2.81
C LEU A 24 18.50 -25.31 -2.18
N SER A 25 19.60 -25.24 -2.93
CA SER A 25 20.75 -24.39 -2.62
C SER A 25 20.50 -22.97 -3.14
N THR A 26 20.66 -21.98 -2.27
CA THR A 26 20.52 -20.55 -2.60
C THR A 26 21.89 -19.98 -2.93
N GLN A 27 22.12 -19.63 -4.19
CA GLN A 27 23.35 -18.98 -4.66
C GLN A 27 23.17 -17.45 -4.64
N ARG A 28 23.90 -16.75 -3.77
CA ARG A 28 23.96 -15.28 -3.69
C ARG A 28 25.16 -14.77 -4.50
N THR A 29 24.89 -14.09 -5.61
CA THR A 29 25.91 -13.37 -6.39
C THR A 29 26.12 -11.97 -5.79
N ARG A 30 27.29 -11.70 -5.21
CA ARG A 30 27.71 -10.33 -4.83
C ARG A 30 28.52 -9.73 -5.97
N VAL A 31 28.02 -8.66 -6.57
CA VAL A 31 28.78 -7.83 -7.52
C VAL A 31 29.71 -6.91 -6.73
N ARG A 32 31.03 -7.07 -6.87
CA ARG A 32 32.03 -6.11 -6.35
C ARG A 32 32.14 -4.95 -7.34
N MET A 33 31.73 -3.74 -6.95
CA MET A 33 32.01 -2.52 -7.71
C MET A 33 33.44 -2.05 -7.43
N ASN A 34 34.12 -1.61 -8.49
CA ASN A 34 35.50 -1.12 -8.44
C ASN A 34 35.56 0.29 -7.82
N LEU A 35 36.66 0.64 -7.15
CA LEU A 35 36.79 1.84 -6.32
C LEU A 35 36.61 3.15 -7.13
N GLY A 36 37.02 3.16 -8.39
CA GLY A 36 36.84 4.31 -9.30
C GLY A 36 35.37 4.63 -9.62
N THR A 37 34.50 3.62 -9.64
CA THR A 37 33.06 3.79 -9.87
C THR A 37 32.37 4.40 -8.64
N ILE A 38 32.83 4.04 -7.43
CA ILE A 38 32.32 4.59 -6.17
C ILE A 38 32.67 6.08 -6.05
N ILE A 39 33.89 6.47 -6.42
CA ILE A 39 34.35 7.87 -6.40
C ILE A 39 33.57 8.70 -7.43
N SER A 40 33.40 8.19 -8.65
CA SER A 40 32.62 8.86 -9.72
C SER A 40 31.15 9.10 -9.33
N VAL A 41 30.49 8.10 -8.74
CA VAL A 41 29.08 8.22 -8.30
C VAL A 41 28.93 9.17 -7.13
N SER A 42 29.92 9.22 -6.22
CA SER A 42 29.95 10.17 -5.10
C SER A 42 30.07 11.62 -5.58
N LEU A 43 30.98 11.88 -6.54
CA LEU A 43 31.18 13.22 -7.12
C LEU A 43 29.99 13.73 -7.91
N ILE A 44 29.32 12.85 -8.68
CA ILE A 44 28.09 13.19 -9.43
C ILE A 44 26.95 13.54 -8.46
N LYS A 45 26.84 12.83 -7.32
CA LYS A 45 25.86 13.18 -6.27
C LYS A 45 26.18 14.50 -5.58
N LYS A 46 27.47 14.79 -5.33
CA LYS A 46 27.91 15.97 -4.58
C LYS A 46 27.76 17.28 -5.38
N ASN A 47 27.77 17.21 -6.71
CA ASN A 47 27.77 18.39 -7.59
C ASN A 47 26.48 18.59 -8.41
N LYS A 48 25.40 17.85 -8.10
CA LYS A 48 24.13 17.97 -8.82
C LYS A 48 23.52 19.38 -8.63
N GLY A 49 23.46 20.15 -9.72
CA GLY A 49 22.86 21.50 -9.76
C GLY A 49 23.83 22.68 -9.65
N ARG A 50 25.14 22.47 -9.77
CA ARG A 50 26.13 23.57 -9.77
C ARG A 50 26.61 23.92 -11.17
N HIS A 51 26.98 25.19 -11.40
CA HIS A 51 27.53 25.68 -12.67
C HIS A 51 28.83 24.94 -13.03
N LEU A 52 29.01 24.63 -14.32
CA LEU A 52 30.10 23.78 -14.85
C LEU A 52 31.50 24.22 -14.41
N GLY A 53 31.75 25.54 -14.31
CA GLY A 53 33.01 26.10 -13.84
C GLY A 53 33.38 25.69 -12.41
N SER A 54 32.39 25.54 -11.53
CA SER A 54 32.62 25.08 -10.15
C SER A 54 32.96 23.59 -10.06
N ILE A 55 32.54 22.79 -11.05
CA ILE A 55 32.83 21.36 -11.14
C ILE A 55 34.29 21.15 -11.57
N VAL A 56 34.74 21.90 -12.56
CA VAL A 56 36.15 21.86 -13.03
C VAL A 56 37.11 22.38 -11.95
N GLN A 57 36.75 23.45 -11.23
CA GLN A 57 37.55 23.94 -10.09
C GLN A 57 37.61 22.92 -8.93
N ASN A 58 36.52 22.23 -8.63
CA ASN A 58 36.53 21.19 -7.59
C ASN A 58 37.38 19.98 -8.00
N MET A 59 37.35 19.57 -9.27
CA MET A 59 38.22 18.51 -9.76
C MET A 59 39.71 18.89 -9.68
N ARG A 60 40.07 20.13 -10.05
CA ARG A 60 41.44 20.63 -9.89
C ARG A 60 41.87 20.71 -8.42
N ARG A 61 40.98 21.10 -7.51
CA ARG A 61 41.24 21.11 -6.05
C ARG A 61 41.47 19.72 -5.48
N GLU A 62 40.85 18.69 -6.05
CA GLU A 62 41.08 17.29 -5.69
C GLU A 62 42.28 16.67 -6.45
N GLY A 63 43.13 17.49 -7.07
CA GLY A 63 44.38 17.07 -7.70
C GLY A 63 44.23 16.41 -9.08
N MET A 64 43.04 16.45 -9.67
CA MET A 64 42.78 15.88 -10.99
C MET A 64 43.00 16.92 -12.08
N GLN A 65 43.80 16.57 -13.10
CA GLN A 65 43.92 17.37 -14.34
C GLN A 65 43.01 16.76 -15.41
N PRO A 66 41.79 17.29 -15.63
CA PRO A 66 40.93 16.78 -16.69
C PRO A 66 41.57 17.10 -18.05
N SER A 67 41.64 16.10 -18.94
CA SER A 67 42.14 16.29 -20.30
C SER A 67 41.18 17.16 -21.12
N ASP A 68 41.71 17.89 -22.09
CA ASP A 68 40.89 18.72 -23.00
C ASP A 68 39.85 17.88 -23.76
N SER A 69 40.12 16.59 -23.99
CA SER A 69 39.15 15.65 -24.56
C SER A 69 37.94 15.40 -23.67
N PHE A 70 38.10 15.40 -22.34
CA PHE A 70 37.00 15.22 -21.40
C PHE A 70 36.15 16.49 -21.30
N ALA A 71 36.78 17.66 -21.30
CA ALA A 71 36.07 18.94 -21.35
C ALA A 71 35.26 19.06 -22.64
N ASN A 72 35.85 18.73 -23.79
CA ASN A 72 35.18 18.78 -25.10
C ASN A 72 34.04 17.75 -25.22
N ALA A 73 34.18 16.55 -24.64
CA ALA A 73 33.10 15.57 -24.59
C ALA A 73 31.90 16.04 -23.74
N LEU A 74 32.18 16.78 -22.65
CA LEU A 74 31.15 17.40 -21.81
C LEU A 74 30.44 18.58 -22.52
N PHE A 75 31.18 19.39 -23.28
CA PHE A 75 30.63 20.48 -24.07
C PHE A 75 29.78 19.98 -25.25
N LYS A 76 30.25 18.97 -26.01
CA LYS A 76 29.51 18.39 -27.13
C LYS A 76 28.15 17.85 -26.69
N LYS A 77 28.11 17.17 -25.54
CA LYS A 77 26.87 16.59 -24.98
C LYS A 77 25.88 17.62 -24.44
N CYS A 78 26.31 18.86 -24.20
CA CYS A 78 25.42 19.97 -23.85
C CYS A 78 24.94 20.74 -25.09
N SER A 79 25.75 20.81 -26.16
CA SER A 79 25.36 21.41 -27.45
C SER A 79 24.29 20.61 -28.17
N ASP A 80 24.36 19.27 -28.11
CA ASP A 80 23.37 18.36 -28.72
C ASP A 80 21.96 18.47 -28.10
N VAL A 81 21.80 19.22 -27.00
CA VAL A 81 20.51 19.45 -26.33
C VAL A 81 19.86 20.77 -26.79
N THR A 82 20.57 21.63 -27.52
CA THR A 82 20.07 22.94 -27.97
C THR A 82 19.81 23.08 -29.47
N ASP A 83 20.28 22.15 -30.30
CA ASP A 83 20.09 22.25 -31.76
C ASP A 83 19.00 21.27 -32.24
N GLY A 84 17.76 21.74 -32.11
CA GLY A 84 16.58 21.12 -32.68
C GLY A 84 15.60 22.16 -33.22
N VAL A 85 16.09 23.24 -33.83
CA VAL A 85 15.28 24.21 -34.59
C VAL A 85 16.08 24.78 -35.77
N GLU A 86 15.72 24.28 -36.96
CA GLU A 86 15.80 24.77 -38.35
C GLU A 86 16.95 25.64 -38.88
N GLU A 87 17.44 25.27 -40.07
CA GLU A 87 17.96 26.22 -41.05
C GLU A 87 17.53 25.84 -42.49
N THR A 88 16.73 26.70 -43.12
CA THR A 88 16.68 26.85 -44.59
C THR A 88 17.02 28.29 -44.95
N GLN A 89 18.23 28.44 -45.49
CA GLN A 89 18.73 29.38 -46.50
C GLN A 89 18.05 30.75 -46.71
N GLY A 90 18.88 31.81 -46.60
CA GLY A 90 19.26 32.53 -47.82
C GLY A 90 19.18 34.07 -47.82
N VAL A 91 20.38 34.68 -47.89
CA VAL A 91 20.75 35.78 -48.82
C VAL A 91 20.63 37.27 -48.36
N LYS A 92 21.84 37.83 -48.13
CA LYS A 92 22.46 39.13 -48.50
C LYS A 92 22.08 40.49 -47.87
N VAL A 93 23.09 41.01 -47.15
CA VAL A 93 23.84 42.29 -47.37
C VAL A 93 23.06 43.60 -47.57
N SER A 94 23.22 44.57 -46.66
CA SER A 94 23.97 45.81 -46.94
C SER A 94 24.06 46.73 -45.70
N GLN A 95 25.22 47.36 -45.55
CA GLN A 95 25.55 48.38 -44.57
C GLN A 95 24.97 49.75 -44.95
N SER A 96 24.83 50.61 -43.93
CA SER A 96 25.24 52.03 -43.91
C SER A 96 24.16 53.10 -43.70
N SER A 97 24.51 53.98 -42.74
CA SER A 97 24.42 55.45 -42.81
C SER A 97 23.17 56.20 -42.31
N ILE A 98 23.45 57.06 -41.31
CA ILE A 98 23.13 58.49 -41.23
C ILE A 98 21.70 58.96 -40.82
N ARG A 99 21.69 59.63 -39.64
CA ARG A 99 20.98 60.84 -39.16
C ARG A 99 19.51 61.15 -39.56
N ARG A 100 18.83 61.55 -38.48
CA ARG A 100 17.91 62.70 -38.27
C ARG A 100 16.43 62.59 -38.62
N SER A 101 15.68 63.27 -37.74
CA SER A 101 14.35 63.86 -37.86
C SER A 101 13.14 62.99 -37.49
N GLU A 102 12.57 63.38 -36.36
CA GLU A 102 11.17 63.79 -36.14
C GLU A 102 10.01 62.96 -36.72
N ARG A 103 9.01 62.81 -35.85
CA ARG A 103 7.81 61.96 -35.94
C ARG A 103 7.00 62.23 -37.22
N PRO A 104 6.28 61.23 -37.75
CA PRO A 104 4.86 61.20 -37.42
C PRO A 104 4.25 59.78 -37.29
N TRP A 105 3.07 59.76 -36.67
CA TRP A 105 2.22 58.61 -36.40
C TRP A 105 2.13 57.56 -37.51
N ARG A 106 2.56 56.33 -37.21
CA ARG A 106 2.12 55.08 -37.83
C ARG A 106 2.00 54.01 -36.74
N HIS A 107 0.84 53.37 -36.64
CA HIS A 107 0.69 52.12 -35.89
C HIS A 107 1.56 51.03 -36.54
N PRO A 108 2.17 50.15 -35.73
CA PRO A 108 1.91 48.74 -35.98
C PRO A 108 1.79 47.90 -34.70
N PHE A 109 0.92 46.88 -34.82
CA PHE A 109 1.02 45.57 -34.21
C PHE A 109 2.40 45.26 -33.58
N ASN A 110 2.45 45.14 -32.25
CA ASN A 110 3.41 44.31 -31.53
C ASN A 110 2.91 44.05 -30.11
N SER A 111 1.87 43.22 -30.02
CA SER A 111 1.40 42.64 -28.76
C SER A 111 1.29 41.13 -28.93
N ALA A 112 2.41 40.47 -29.21
CA ALA A 112 2.43 39.01 -29.39
C ALA A 112 3.76 38.37 -28.94
N THR A 113 4.31 38.75 -27.78
CA THR A 113 5.49 38.01 -27.23
C THR A 113 5.56 37.89 -25.70
N VAL A 114 4.53 38.29 -24.94
CA VAL A 114 4.58 38.20 -23.45
C VAL A 114 3.80 37.01 -22.86
N TYR A 115 2.94 36.33 -23.62
CA TYR A 115 2.19 35.16 -23.10
C TYR A 115 2.96 33.83 -23.14
N GLY A 116 4.12 33.77 -23.79
CA GLY A 116 4.86 32.51 -23.97
C GLY A 116 5.72 32.07 -22.78
N ARG A 117 6.15 32.98 -21.88
CA ARG A 117 7.19 32.67 -20.89
C ARG A 117 6.67 32.32 -19.49
N SER A 118 5.49 32.79 -19.08
CA SER A 118 4.93 32.50 -17.74
C SER A 118 4.25 31.13 -17.62
N GLY A 119 3.78 30.57 -18.74
CA GLY A 119 3.21 29.21 -18.79
C GLY A 119 4.23 28.11 -18.52
N TRP A 120 5.47 28.28 -19.02
CA TRP A 120 6.53 27.26 -18.91
C TRP A 120 7.07 27.14 -17.48
N SER A 121 7.18 28.24 -16.73
CA SER A 121 7.54 28.18 -15.30
C SER A 121 6.47 27.45 -14.49
N SER A 122 5.18 27.68 -14.77
CA SER A 122 4.07 27.01 -14.09
C SER A 122 4.01 25.52 -14.41
N MET A 123 4.18 25.12 -15.68
CA MET A 123 4.23 23.71 -16.08
C MET A 123 5.42 22.98 -15.44
N SER A 124 6.58 23.63 -15.32
CA SER A 124 7.74 23.06 -14.63
C SER A 124 7.47 22.81 -13.14
N THR A 125 6.70 23.67 -12.46
CA THR A 125 6.35 23.46 -11.05
C THR A 125 5.36 22.31 -10.86
N ILE A 126 4.41 22.11 -11.79
CA ILE A 126 3.49 20.97 -11.77
C ILE A 126 4.25 19.67 -12.03
N ALA A 127 5.13 19.64 -13.04
CA ALA A 127 5.99 18.52 -13.34
C ALA A 127 6.91 18.16 -12.15
N GLN A 128 7.44 19.17 -11.44
CA GLN A 128 8.20 18.95 -10.21
C GLN A 128 7.34 18.40 -9.06
N ARG A 129 6.09 18.84 -8.90
CA ARG A 129 5.17 18.29 -7.89
C ARG A 129 4.80 16.85 -8.20
N VAL A 130 4.49 16.54 -9.45
CA VAL A 130 4.17 15.18 -9.92
C VAL A 130 5.38 14.26 -9.77
N SER A 131 6.56 14.68 -10.23
CA SER A 131 7.78 13.86 -10.10
C SER A 131 8.15 13.60 -8.63
N ARG A 132 8.01 14.59 -7.74
CA ARG A 132 8.18 14.38 -6.29
C ARG A 132 7.15 13.40 -5.73
N ARG A 133 5.87 13.46 -6.14
CA ARG A 133 4.84 12.50 -5.73
C ARG A 133 5.16 11.08 -6.21
N ILE A 134 5.63 10.93 -7.46
CA ILE A 134 6.04 9.64 -8.02
C ILE A 134 7.25 9.08 -7.27
N VAL A 135 8.32 9.85 -7.08
CA VAL A 135 9.51 9.41 -6.33
C VAL A 135 9.15 9.04 -4.89
N ASN A 136 8.30 9.84 -4.23
CA ASN A 136 7.81 9.53 -2.90
C ASN A 136 6.93 8.26 -2.89
N SER A 137 6.15 8.01 -3.94
CA SER A 137 5.36 6.79 -4.09
C SER A 137 6.25 5.57 -4.25
N ILE A 138 7.27 5.64 -5.12
CA ILE A 138 8.25 4.56 -5.33
C ILE A 138 8.96 4.23 -4.00
N ARG A 139 9.33 5.24 -3.22
CA ARG A 139 9.89 5.02 -1.86
C ARG A 139 8.91 4.31 -0.92
N LYS A 140 7.61 4.60 -1.02
CA LYS A 140 6.57 3.92 -0.21
C LYS A 140 6.35 2.48 -0.64
N TRP A 141 6.68 2.10 -1.89
CA TRP A 141 6.59 0.72 -2.36
C TRP A 141 7.59 -0.22 -1.68
N GLU A 142 8.66 0.31 -1.05
CA GLU A 142 9.54 -0.47 -0.17
C GLU A 142 8.83 -0.99 1.10
N GLY A 143 7.61 -0.51 1.35
CA GLY A 143 6.83 -0.84 2.53
C GLY A 143 7.32 -0.11 3.78
N ALA A 144 6.51 -0.18 4.84
CA ALA A 144 6.77 0.52 6.09
C ALA A 144 7.83 -0.17 6.98
N ARG A 145 8.47 -1.26 6.51
CA ARG A 145 9.38 -2.13 7.29
C ARG A 145 8.79 -2.58 8.63
N MET A 146 7.46 -2.63 8.72
CA MET A 146 6.75 -3.14 9.90
C MET A 146 6.71 -4.67 9.84
N LYS A 147 6.78 -5.31 11.00
CA LYS A 147 6.60 -6.76 11.10
C LYS A 147 5.11 -7.06 11.01
N GLY A 148 4.76 -8.06 10.19
CA GLY A 148 3.39 -8.57 10.13
C GLY A 148 2.96 -9.25 11.43
N PRO A 149 1.71 -9.72 11.50
CA PRO A 149 1.22 -10.49 12.65
C PRO A 149 2.12 -11.70 12.90
N ALA A 150 2.37 -12.00 14.18
CA ALA A 150 3.17 -13.15 14.56
C ALA A 150 2.51 -14.45 14.08
N ARG A 151 3.34 -15.43 13.69
CA ARG A 151 2.84 -16.77 13.37
C ARG A 151 2.19 -17.38 14.61
N MET A 152 1.06 -18.05 14.39
CA MET A 152 0.35 -18.76 15.45
C MET A 152 0.99 -20.13 15.70
N SER A 153 0.88 -20.65 16.93
CA SER A 153 1.39 -21.98 17.28
C SER A 153 0.57 -23.07 16.57
N ALA A 154 1.18 -24.23 16.29
CA ALA A 154 0.49 -25.34 15.63
C ALA A 154 -0.76 -25.83 16.38
N PRO A 155 -0.77 -25.93 17.73
CA PRO A 155 -1.99 -26.29 18.47
C PRO A 155 -3.11 -25.27 18.29
N ASP A 156 -2.77 -23.98 18.31
CA ASP A 156 -3.75 -22.91 18.10
C ASP A 156 -4.34 -22.94 16.68
N CYS A 157 -3.51 -23.26 15.67
CA CYS A 157 -3.98 -23.47 14.30
C CYS A 157 -4.95 -24.65 14.20
N ALA A 158 -4.70 -25.77 14.89
CA ALA A 158 -5.59 -26.92 14.91
C ALA A 158 -6.94 -26.58 15.56
N ILE A 159 -6.93 -25.81 16.65
CA ILE A 159 -8.15 -25.33 17.30
C ILE A 159 -8.95 -24.42 16.35
N ILE A 160 -8.30 -23.46 15.69
CA ILE A 160 -8.95 -22.59 14.70
C ILE A 160 -9.54 -23.39 13.55
N PHE A 161 -8.81 -24.40 13.04
CA PHE A 161 -9.31 -25.28 12.00
C PHE A 161 -10.64 -25.93 12.41
N ILE A 162 -10.72 -26.47 13.64
CA ILE A 162 -11.95 -27.06 14.17
C ILE A 162 -13.05 -26.01 14.26
N MET A 163 -12.77 -24.84 14.83
CA MET A 163 -13.76 -23.76 15.01
C MET A 163 -14.32 -23.26 13.67
N VAL A 164 -13.46 -22.98 12.70
CA VAL A 164 -13.87 -22.52 11.36
C VAL A 164 -14.64 -23.61 10.63
N THR A 165 -14.23 -24.88 10.74
CA THR A 165 -14.95 -26.00 10.13
C THR A 165 -16.34 -26.15 10.70
N LEU A 166 -16.50 -26.08 12.03
CA LEU A 166 -17.80 -26.12 12.68
C LEU A 166 -18.68 -24.93 12.28
N ALA A 167 -18.12 -23.72 12.23
CA ALA A 167 -18.84 -22.52 11.81
C ALA A 167 -19.30 -22.61 10.35
N MET A 168 -18.44 -23.05 9.44
CA MET A 168 -18.77 -23.24 8.03
C MET A 168 -19.80 -24.36 7.83
N LEU A 169 -19.64 -25.50 8.50
CA LEU A 169 -20.63 -26.57 8.46
C LEU A 169 -22.00 -26.08 8.93
N THR A 170 -22.03 -25.25 9.97
CA THR A 170 -23.29 -24.68 10.48
C THR A 170 -23.93 -23.73 9.46
N LEU A 171 -23.16 -22.86 8.80
CA LEU A 171 -23.69 -22.00 7.74
C LEU A 171 -24.19 -22.79 6.52
N LEU A 172 -23.49 -23.84 6.12
CA LEU A 172 -23.91 -24.70 5.01
C LEU A 172 -25.20 -25.45 5.37
N ARG A 173 -25.30 -26.01 6.57
CA ARG A 173 -26.54 -26.65 7.05
C ARG A 173 -27.69 -25.69 7.16
N MET A 174 -27.43 -24.43 7.52
CA MET A 174 -28.43 -23.39 7.54
C MET A 174 -28.89 -23.02 6.12
N ASN A 175 -28.00 -23.03 5.12
CA ASN A 175 -28.39 -22.88 3.71
C ASN A 175 -29.31 -24.02 3.27
N ASP A 176 -28.94 -25.27 3.53
CA ASP A 176 -29.78 -26.44 3.20
C ASP A 176 -31.18 -26.30 3.85
N ALA A 177 -31.24 -25.90 5.12
CA ALA A 177 -32.50 -25.69 5.82
C ALA A 177 -33.36 -24.56 5.22
N PHE A 178 -32.75 -23.50 4.69
CA PHE A 178 -33.49 -22.43 4.01
C PHE A 178 -34.06 -22.89 2.67
N GLU A 179 -33.31 -23.68 1.91
CA GLU A 179 -33.74 -24.26 0.64
C GLU A 179 -34.88 -25.26 0.86
N ASP A 180 -34.78 -26.13 1.87
CA ASP A 180 -35.83 -27.10 2.23
C ASP A 180 -37.12 -26.42 2.72
N ALA A 181 -37.02 -25.30 3.43
CA ALA A 181 -38.18 -24.57 3.96
C ALA A 181 -38.96 -23.79 2.88
N HIS A 182 -38.36 -23.53 1.71
CA HIS A 182 -38.98 -22.76 0.64
C HIS A 182 -38.86 -23.47 -0.72
N PRO A 183 -39.44 -24.68 -0.88
CA PRO A 183 -39.30 -25.47 -2.09
C PRO A 183 -39.92 -24.79 -3.32
N ASP A 184 -40.93 -23.94 -3.08
CA ASP A 184 -41.70 -23.25 -4.11
C ASP A 184 -40.90 -22.16 -4.85
N ASN A 185 -39.70 -21.81 -4.36
CA ASN A 185 -38.85 -20.72 -4.87
C ASN A 185 -39.52 -19.34 -4.99
N ILE A 186 -40.71 -19.16 -4.40
CA ILE A 186 -41.45 -17.89 -4.39
C ILE A 186 -40.60 -16.82 -3.70
N TYR A 187 -39.97 -17.20 -2.58
CA TYR A 187 -38.95 -16.39 -1.93
C TYR A 187 -37.60 -17.05 -2.13
N LYS A 188 -36.66 -16.35 -2.78
CA LYS A 188 -35.33 -16.89 -3.12
C LYS A 188 -34.37 -16.88 -1.93
N TRP A 189 -34.67 -17.59 -0.83
CA TRP A 189 -33.85 -17.62 0.38
C TRP A 189 -32.58 -18.46 0.17
N HIS A 190 -31.58 -17.85 -0.46
CA HIS A 190 -30.29 -18.49 -0.73
C HIS A 190 -29.16 -17.81 0.03
N LEU A 191 -28.27 -18.65 0.56
CA LEU A 191 -27.06 -18.25 1.25
C LEU A 191 -25.86 -18.91 0.57
N ASN A 192 -24.89 -18.13 0.11
CA ASN A 192 -23.64 -18.71 -0.36
C ASN A 192 -22.62 -18.74 0.78
N GLY A 193 -22.20 -19.94 1.21
CA GLY A 193 -21.16 -20.10 2.24
C GLY A 193 -19.84 -19.40 1.91
N GLY A 194 -19.52 -19.25 0.61
CA GLY A 194 -18.34 -18.53 0.13
C GLY A 194 -18.27 -17.07 0.55
N TRP A 195 -19.41 -16.42 0.82
CA TRP A 195 -19.47 -15.05 1.33
C TRP A 195 -18.79 -14.89 2.69
N TYR A 196 -18.79 -15.96 3.49
CA TYR A 196 -18.30 -15.93 4.87
C TYR A 196 -16.89 -16.49 5.05
N ALA A 197 -16.28 -17.07 4.02
CA ALA A 197 -14.95 -17.69 4.13
C ALA A 197 -13.89 -16.71 4.65
N SER A 198 -13.86 -15.49 4.10
CA SER A 198 -12.93 -14.44 4.54
C SER A 198 -13.33 -13.83 5.88
N THR A 199 -14.63 -13.71 6.17
CA THR A 199 -15.15 -13.27 7.48
C THR A 199 -14.67 -14.20 8.59
N MET A 200 -14.78 -15.52 8.40
CA MET A 200 -14.30 -16.52 9.35
C MET A 200 -12.79 -16.44 9.56
N CYS A 201 -12.01 -16.21 8.50
CA CYS A 201 -10.56 -16.01 8.63
C CYS A 201 -10.25 -14.86 9.59
N ILE A 202 -10.90 -13.71 9.41
CA ILE A 202 -10.69 -12.56 10.29
C ILE A 202 -11.18 -12.85 11.70
N VAL A 203 -12.40 -13.36 11.86
CA VAL A 203 -13.02 -13.56 13.17
C VAL A 203 -12.25 -14.59 14.01
N PHE A 204 -11.85 -15.72 13.44
CA PHE A 204 -11.21 -16.79 14.20
C PHE A 204 -9.68 -16.67 14.29
N ALA A 205 -9.00 -16.25 13.22
CA ALA A 205 -7.53 -16.13 13.22
C ALA A 205 -7.04 -14.76 13.68
N LEU A 206 -7.84 -13.71 13.48
CA LEU A 206 -7.52 -12.32 13.83
C LEU A 206 -8.64 -11.72 14.71
N SER A 207 -9.10 -12.46 15.73
CA SER A 207 -10.24 -12.06 16.57
C SER A 207 -10.08 -10.70 17.26
N SER A 208 -8.85 -10.19 17.39
CA SER A 208 -8.56 -8.86 17.90
C SER A 208 -8.60 -7.74 16.87
N ALA A 209 -8.75 -8.08 15.58
CA ALA A 209 -8.85 -7.10 14.53
C ALA A 209 -10.16 -6.30 14.70
N PRO A 210 -10.10 -4.96 14.68
CA PRO A 210 -11.28 -4.10 14.80
C PRO A 210 -12.30 -4.39 13.69
N VAL A 211 -11.82 -4.66 12.47
CA VAL A 211 -12.66 -4.99 11.32
C VAL A 211 -13.41 -6.32 11.48
N GLY A 212 -13.03 -7.17 12.43
CA GLY A 212 -13.69 -8.44 12.71
C GLY A 212 -14.73 -8.38 13.82
N GLN A 213 -15.06 -7.20 14.36
CA GLN A 213 -16.01 -7.07 15.47
C GLN A 213 -17.48 -7.06 14.98
N PRO A 214 -18.46 -7.44 15.82
CA PRO A 214 -19.86 -7.66 15.42
C PRO A 214 -20.49 -6.53 14.59
N ARG A 215 -20.39 -5.28 15.05
CA ARG A 215 -20.93 -4.11 14.34
C ARG A 215 -20.33 -3.96 12.93
N GLN A 216 -19.03 -4.22 12.78
CA GLN A 216 -18.32 -4.04 11.51
C GLN A 216 -18.77 -5.11 10.51
N ILE A 217 -18.90 -6.37 10.97
CA ILE A 217 -19.42 -7.47 10.17
C ILE A 217 -20.84 -7.14 9.70
N ILE A 218 -21.78 -6.95 10.62
CA ILE A 218 -23.20 -6.74 10.28
C ILE A 218 -23.37 -5.49 9.42
N GLY A 219 -22.81 -4.36 9.83
CA GLY A 219 -22.97 -3.09 9.13
C GLY A 219 -22.44 -3.17 7.69
N ALA A 220 -21.28 -3.78 7.49
CA ALA A 220 -20.72 -3.93 6.16
C ALA A 220 -21.51 -4.90 5.29
N HIS A 221 -21.97 -6.05 5.80
CA HIS A 221 -22.77 -6.98 5.02
C HIS A 221 -24.08 -6.35 4.56
N ILE A 222 -24.76 -5.58 5.43
CA ILE A 222 -25.96 -4.80 5.05
C ILE A 222 -25.64 -3.83 3.92
N ILE A 223 -24.62 -2.97 4.09
CA ILE A 223 -24.28 -1.95 3.09
C ILE A 223 -23.93 -2.60 1.76
N ASN A 224 -23.10 -3.65 1.75
CA ASN A 224 -22.68 -4.27 0.50
C ASN A 224 -23.81 -5.05 -0.17
N ALA A 225 -24.68 -5.73 0.58
CA ALA A 225 -25.86 -6.37 0.03
C ALA A 225 -26.79 -5.32 -0.61
N LEU A 226 -27.06 -4.20 0.08
CA LEU A 226 -27.88 -3.11 -0.46
C LEU A 226 -27.26 -2.45 -1.69
N VAL A 227 -25.94 -2.22 -1.69
CA VAL A 227 -25.22 -1.71 -2.86
C VAL A 227 -25.35 -2.69 -4.02
N GLY A 228 -25.11 -3.98 -3.78
CA GLY A 228 -25.27 -5.01 -4.81
C GLY A 228 -26.68 -5.05 -5.39
N LEU A 229 -27.72 -5.01 -4.54
CA LEU A 229 -29.13 -4.93 -4.97
C LEU A 229 -29.43 -3.66 -5.77
N ALA A 230 -28.84 -2.52 -5.40
CA ALA A 230 -29.02 -1.26 -6.14
C ALA A 230 -28.38 -1.34 -7.53
N PHE A 231 -27.17 -1.90 -7.63
CA PHE A 231 -26.49 -2.10 -8.91
C PHE A 231 -27.15 -3.18 -9.78
N GLN A 232 -27.78 -4.19 -9.16
CA GLN A 232 -28.58 -5.19 -9.85
C GLN A 232 -29.74 -4.56 -10.65
N GLN A 233 -30.30 -3.42 -10.19
CA GLN A 233 -31.36 -2.71 -10.93
C GLN A 233 -30.89 -2.09 -12.25
N ILE A 234 -29.58 -2.01 -12.49
CA ILE A 234 -29.02 -1.48 -13.73
C ILE A 234 -29.09 -2.59 -14.79
N PRO A 235 -29.85 -2.40 -15.89
CA PRO A 235 -29.96 -3.40 -16.96
C PRO A 235 -28.58 -3.77 -17.50
N SER A 236 -28.30 -5.07 -17.58
CA SER A 236 -27.07 -5.58 -18.18
C SER A 236 -27.30 -5.84 -19.66
N THR A 237 -26.36 -5.42 -20.50
CA THR A 237 -26.42 -5.70 -21.96
C THR A 237 -25.84 -7.09 -22.22
N PRO A 238 -26.63 -8.08 -22.70
CA PRO A 238 -26.16 -9.44 -22.95
C PRO A 238 -25.06 -9.55 -24.02
N ALA A 239 -24.82 -8.48 -24.78
CA ALA A 239 -23.85 -8.45 -25.87
C ALA A 239 -22.42 -8.04 -25.42
N MET A 240 -22.16 -7.84 -24.13
CA MET A 240 -20.91 -7.24 -23.63
C MET A 240 -20.32 -7.97 -22.42
N ASP A 241 -20.07 -9.27 -22.58
CA ASP A 241 -19.43 -10.07 -21.53
C ASP A 241 -17.90 -9.87 -21.49
N ASN A 242 -17.30 -9.32 -22.57
CA ASN A 242 -15.86 -9.11 -22.68
C ASN A 242 -15.47 -7.63 -22.78
N PHE A 243 -14.29 -7.30 -22.24
CA PHE A 243 -13.71 -5.95 -22.29
C PHE A 243 -13.56 -5.39 -23.72
N SER A 244 -13.35 -6.26 -24.71
CA SER A 244 -13.16 -5.91 -26.13
C SER A 244 -14.44 -5.51 -26.87
N ASP A 245 -15.61 -5.82 -26.33
CA ASP A 245 -16.89 -5.58 -27.02
C ASP A 245 -17.47 -4.20 -26.72
N PHE A 246 -16.71 -3.32 -26.03
CA PHE A 246 -17.12 -1.95 -25.65
C PHE A 246 -17.73 -1.12 -26.80
N ALA A 247 -17.24 -1.31 -28.02
CA ALA A 247 -17.64 -0.56 -29.20
C ALA A 247 -18.73 -1.25 -30.06
N LYS A 248 -19.15 -2.49 -29.74
CA LYS A 248 -20.08 -3.28 -30.56
C LYS A 248 -21.54 -3.22 -30.10
N LEU A 249 -21.90 -2.20 -29.33
CA LEU A 249 -23.29 -2.01 -28.91
C LEU A 249 -24.20 -1.85 -30.14
N PRO A 250 -25.19 -2.73 -30.34
CA PRO A 250 -26.21 -2.51 -31.35
C PRO A 250 -26.93 -1.18 -31.05
N PRO A 251 -27.20 -0.34 -32.05
CA PRO A 251 -27.94 0.90 -31.83
C PRO A 251 -29.29 0.60 -31.20
N GLY A 252 -29.58 1.23 -30.05
CA GLY A 252 -30.85 1.08 -29.33
C GLY A 252 -30.80 0.22 -28.06
N GLN A 253 -29.74 -0.56 -27.82
CA GLN A 253 -29.56 -1.22 -26.51
C GLN A 253 -29.00 -0.23 -25.49
N ARG A 254 -29.67 -0.12 -24.33
CA ARG A 254 -29.23 0.65 -23.16
C ARG A 254 -28.93 -0.31 -22.02
N GLY A 255 -27.78 -0.15 -21.39
CA GLY A 255 -27.40 -0.91 -20.19
C GLY A 255 -25.91 -0.82 -19.91
N MET A 256 -25.49 -1.40 -18.79
CA MET A 256 -24.09 -1.41 -18.35
C MET A 256 -23.49 -2.80 -18.54
N PRO A 257 -22.27 -2.93 -19.10
CA PRO A 257 -21.57 -4.21 -19.13
C PRO A 257 -21.40 -4.81 -17.73
N LEU A 258 -21.48 -6.13 -17.62
CA LEU A 258 -21.49 -6.83 -16.32
C LEU A 258 -20.24 -6.49 -15.49
N PHE A 259 -19.06 -6.50 -16.10
CA PHE A 259 -17.81 -6.19 -15.42
C PHE A 259 -17.74 -4.76 -14.87
N TRP A 260 -18.36 -3.78 -15.55
CA TRP A 260 -18.47 -2.40 -15.05
C TRP A 260 -19.42 -2.35 -13.85
N LYS A 261 -20.59 -3.00 -13.97
CA LYS A 261 -21.59 -3.08 -12.90
C LYS A 261 -20.97 -3.67 -11.62
N GLU A 262 -20.27 -4.79 -11.74
CA GLU A 262 -19.57 -5.44 -10.62
C GLU A 262 -18.45 -4.55 -10.04
N SER A 263 -17.63 -3.95 -10.90
CA SER A 263 -16.54 -3.07 -10.48
C SER A 263 -17.05 -1.86 -9.71
N PHE A 264 -18.12 -1.23 -10.19
CA PHE A 264 -18.75 -0.10 -9.51
C PHE A 264 -19.44 -0.51 -8.21
N ALA A 265 -20.15 -1.64 -8.19
CA ALA A 265 -20.76 -2.16 -6.97
C ALA A 265 -19.71 -2.37 -5.87
N VAL A 266 -18.59 -3.02 -6.20
CA VAL A 266 -17.45 -3.19 -5.29
C VAL A 266 -16.86 -1.85 -4.85
N GLY A 267 -16.57 -0.95 -5.80
CA GLY A 267 -15.98 0.35 -5.51
C GLY A 267 -16.85 1.22 -4.59
N VAL A 268 -18.16 1.26 -4.84
CA VAL A 268 -19.14 1.96 -3.99
C VAL A 268 -19.26 1.28 -2.63
N GLY A 269 -19.33 -0.05 -2.59
CA GLY A 269 -19.40 -0.83 -1.35
C GLY A 269 -18.22 -0.57 -0.42
N VAL A 270 -16.99 -0.60 -0.94
CA VAL A 270 -15.77 -0.26 -0.16
C VAL A 270 -15.79 1.20 0.29
N SER A 271 -16.18 2.11 -0.59
CA SER A 271 -16.18 3.55 -0.29
C SER A 271 -17.19 3.89 0.82
N LEU A 272 -18.38 3.29 0.79
CA LEU A 272 -19.41 3.49 1.81
C LEU A 272 -19.00 2.87 3.15
N GLN A 273 -18.40 1.68 3.16
CA GLN A 273 -17.84 1.10 4.39
C GLN A 273 -16.78 2.02 5.01
N ALA A 274 -15.88 2.57 4.19
CA ALA A 274 -14.85 3.50 4.63
C ALA A 274 -15.44 4.79 5.19
N TRP A 275 -16.45 5.35 4.52
CA TRP A 275 -17.11 6.58 4.91
C TRP A 275 -17.92 6.43 6.20
N LEU A 276 -18.65 5.31 6.36
CA LEU A 276 -19.51 5.04 7.51
C LEU A 276 -18.77 4.45 8.72
N GLY A 277 -17.46 4.18 8.59
CA GLY A 277 -16.65 3.60 9.68
C GLY A 277 -17.08 2.17 10.07
N VAL A 278 -17.62 1.43 9.10
CA VAL A 278 -18.04 0.02 9.23
C VAL A 278 -17.23 -0.85 8.28
N MET A 279 -15.90 -0.72 8.37
CA MET A 279 -14.97 -1.39 7.48
C MET A 279 -14.87 -2.88 7.82
N HIS A 280 -15.37 -3.73 6.92
CA HIS A 280 -15.18 -5.17 6.97
C HIS A 280 -14.96 -5.68 5.54
N PRO A 281 -13.69 -5.72 5.08
CA PRO A 281 -13.35 -6.03 3.70
C PRO A 281 -14.01 -7.28 3.10
N PRO A 282 -14.16 -8.41 3.85
CA PRO A 282 -14.85 -9.60 3.34
C PRO A 282 -16.27 -9.35 2.81
N ALA A 283 -17.02 -8.44 3.43
CA ALA A 283 -18.39 -8.15 3.02
C ALA A 283 -18.49 -7.52 1.62
N THR A 284 -17.39 -6.96 1.10
CA THR A 284 -17.35 -6.39 -0.25
C THR A 284 -17.67 -7.42 -1.34
N GLY A 285 -17.38 -8.71 -1.09
CA GLY A 285 -17.76 -9.80 -1.99
C GLY A 285 -19.28 -9.96 -2.16
N LEU A 286 -20.09 -9.48 -1.22
CA LEU A 286 -21.55 -9.46 -1.37
C LEU A 286 -22.00 -8.43 -2.39
N ALA A 287 -21.40 -7.23 -2.43
CA ALA A 287 -21.74 -6.21 -3.43
C ALA A 287 -21.48 -6.73 -4.84
N PHE A 288 -20.36 -7.43 -5.03
CA PHE A 288 -20.07 -8.15 -6.27
C PHE A 288 -21.13 -9.22 -6.58
N SER A 289 -21.39 -10.13 -5.62
CA SER A 289 -22.28 -11.28 -5.82
C SER A 289 -23.73 -10.86 -6.11
N PHE A 290 -24.25 -9.87 -5.38
CA PHE A 290 -25.62 -9.38 -5.55
C PHE A 290 -25.78 -8.55 -6.82
N ALA A 291 -24.74 -7.83 -7.26
CA ALA A 291 -24.76 -7.12 -8.53
C ALA A 291 -24.69 -8.06 -9.75
N ASN A 292 -24.04 -9.23 -9.61
CA ASN A 292 -23.82 -10.16 -10.72
C ASN A 292 -25.11 -10.87 -11.19
N THR A 293 -25.98 -11.28 -10.26
CA THR A 293 -27.12 -12.16 -10.56
C THR A 293 -28.44 -11.66 -9.99
N ASP A 294 -29.53 -11.87 -10.71
CA ASP A 294 -30.91 -11.56 -10.29
C ASP A 294 -31.52 -12.65 -9.37
N ARG A 295 -30.68 -13.60 -8.93
CA ARG A 295 -31.07 -14.64 -7.96
C ARG A 295 -31.28 -14.08 -6.56
N TYR A 296 -30.59 -13.01 -6.19
CA TYR A 296 -30.67 -12.44 -4.85
C TYR A 296 -31.63 -11.26 -4.81
N GLN A 297 -32.56 -11.29 -3.88
CA GLN A 297 -33.58 -10.27 -3.66
C GLN A 297 -33.37 -9.59 -2.31
N LEU A 298 -34.19 -8.59 -2.00
CA LEU A 298 -34.17 -7.94 -0.69
C LEU A 298 -34.43 -8.92 0.47
N SER A 299 -35.19 -10.00 0.25
CA SER A 299 -35.37 -11.07 1.24
C SER A 299 -34.06 -11.78 1.60
N ASN A 300 -33.10 -11.89 0.67
CA ASN A 300 -31.78 -12.44 0.97
C ASN A 300 -30.99 -11.59 1.96
N LEU A 301 -31.32 -10.30 2.12
CA LEU A 301 -30.73 -9.49 3.18
C LEU A 301 -31.05 -10.07 4.55
N ALA A 302 -32.29 -10.53 4.79
CA ALA A 302 -32.66 -11.18 6.05
C ALA A 302 -31.86 -12.47 6.28
N VAL A 303 -31.66 -13.27 5.22
CA VAL A 303 -30.83 -14.49 5.27
C VAL A 303 -29.37 -14.16 5.62
N VAL A 304 -28.80 -13.13 5.00
CA VAL A 304 -27.45 -12.63 5.32
C VAL A 304 -27.37 -12.19 6.79
N MET A 305 -28.37 -11.44 7.28
CA MET A 305 -28.40 -10.98 8.67
C MET A 305 -28.51 -12.12 9.69
N ILE A 306 -29.32 -13.14 9.40
CA ILE A 306 -29.40 -14.34 10.24
C ILE A 306 -28.06 -15.07 10.26
N ALA A 307 -27.39 -15.18 9.10
CA ALA A 307 -26.08 -15.80 8.99
C ALA A 307 -24.99 -15.03 9.77
N ASP A 308 -24.99 -13.69 9.70
CA ASP A 308 -24.10 -12.83 10.48
C ASP A 308 -24.29 -13.06 11.99
N VAL A 309 -25.53 -13.02 12.46
CA VAL A 309 -25.86 -13.23 13.88
C VAL A 309 -25.41 -14.62 14.31
N MET A 310 -25.72 -15.65 13.53
CA MET A 310 -25.32 -17.03 13.84
C MET A 310 -23.79 -17.17 13.91
N LEU A 311 -23.06 -16.59 12.95
CA LEU A 311 -21.61 -16.61 12.95
C LEU A 311 -21.04 -15.87 14.16
N ILE A 312 -21.58 -14.71 14.53
CA ILE A 312 -21.14 -13.93 15.69
C ILE A 312 -21.40 -14.70 16.99
N VAL A 313 -22.56 -15.35 17.13
CA VAL A 313 -22.88 -16.20 18.28
C VAL A 313 -21.91 -17.37 18.38
N LEU A 314 -21.68 -18.10 17.27
CA LEU A 314 -20.70 -19.18 17.24
C LEU A 314 -19.29 -18.72 17.57
N ALA A 315 -18.85 -17.59 17.00
CA ALA A 315 -17.55 -17.03 17.30
C ALA A 315 -17.44 -16.64 18.78
N THR A 316 -18.48 -16.03 19.35
CA THR A 316 -18.55 -15.67 20.77
C THR A 316 -18.44 -16.91 21.65
N VAL A 317 -19.20 -17.97 21.37
CA VAL A 317 -19.13 -19.20 22.15
C VAL A 317 -17.75 -19.85 21.99
N LEU A 318 -17.34 -20.14 20.76
CA LEU A 318 -16.14 -20.93 20.48
C LEU A 318 -14.86 -20.22 20.91
N LEU A 319 -14.70 -18.92 20.63
CA LEU A 319 -13.47 -18.20 20.96
C LEU A 319 -13.32 -17.98 22.47
N ASN A 320 -14.41 -17.75 23.21
CA ASN A 320 -14.35 -17.54 24.66
C ASN A 320 -14.16 -18.85 25.46
N LEU A 321 -14.29 -20.03 24.84
CA LEU A 321 -13.86 -21.28 25.47
C LEU A 321 -12.32 -21.36 25.65
N ARG A 322 -11.57 -20.49 24.97
CA ARG A 322 -10.11 -20.41 25.09
C ARG A 322 -9.70 -19.40 26.16
N LYS A 323 -8.88 -19.83 27.11
CA LYS A 323 -8.36 -18.97 28.21
C LYS A 323 -7.65 -17.69 27.74
N ASN A 324 -7.04 -17.72 26.55
CA ASN A 324 -6.21 -16.62 26.03
C ASN A 324 -6.90 -15.80 24.93
N LYS A 325 -8.22 -15.95 24.75
CA LYS A 325 -8.98 -15.22 23.72
C LYS A 325 -10.24 -14.62 24.33
N GLN A 326 -10.62 -13.48 23.81
CA GLN A 326 -11.85 -12.80 24.14
C GLN A 326 -12.47 -12.27 22.85
N TYR A 327 -13.74 -12.60 22.62
CA TYR A 327 -14.51 -12.10 21.48
C TYR A 327 -16.00 -11.95 21.87
N PRO A 328 -16.67 -10.85 21.53
CA PRO A 328 -16.12 -9.65 20.91
C PRO A 328 -15.30 -8.83 21.92
N ILE A 329 -14.38 -8.00 21.40
CA ILE A 329 -13.70 -6.98 22.18
C ILE A 329 -14.65 -5.80 22.44
N PHE A 330 -15.49 -5.47 21.46
CA PHE A 330 -16.54 -4.47 21.60
C PHE A 330 -17.75 -4.82 20.72
N TRP A 331 -18.95 -4.55 21.24
CA TRP A 331 -20.21 -4.78 20.52
C TRP A 331 -20.55 -3.63 19.57
N PHE A 332 -20.57 -2.40 20.11
CA PHE A 332 -21.09 -1.21 19.41
C PHE A 332 -20.07 -0.06 19.25
N GLY A 333 -18.83 -0.24 19.71
CA GLY A 333 -17.83 0.83 19.88
C GLY A 333 -17.81 1.86 18.75
N MET A 334 -18.30 3.08 19.03
CA MET A 334 -18.26 4.23 18.10
C MET A 334 -16.90 4.92 18.08
N ASN A 335 -16.02 4.61 19.03
CA ASN A 335 -14.78 5.34 19.28
C ASN A 335 -13.54 4.60 18.77
N TRP A 336 -13.63 3.90 17.63
CA TRP A 336 -12.40 3.47 16.96
C TRP A 336 -11.73 4.69 16.34
N ASN A 337 -10.89 5.35 17.13
CA ASN A 337 -9.97 6.36 16.64
C ASN A 337 -8.96 5.64 15.75
N TYR A 338 -9.24 5.59 14.44
CA TYR A 338 -8.20 5.24 13.47
C TYR A 338 -7.01 6.15 13.76
N PRO A 339 -5.80 5.64 13.99
CA PRO A 339 -4.63 6.49 14.16
C PRO A 339 -4.48 7.28 12.85
N SER A 340 -4.97 8.52 12.88
CA SER A 340 -5.35 9.30 11.72
C SER A 340 -4.10 9.77 11.01
N GLY A 341 -3.45 8.92 10.21
CA GLY A 341 -2.45 9.29 9.21
C GLY A 341 -1.23 10.08 9.70
N LYS A 342 -1.13 10.42 10.98
CA LYS A 342 0.10 10.78 11.65
C LYS A 342 0.85 9.47 11.76
N MET A 343 1.46 9.09 10.63
CA MET A 343 2.70 8.35 10.60
C MET A 343 3.39 8.71 11.89
N HIS A 344 3.60 7.74 12.78
CA HIS A 344 4.39 7.95 13.97
C HIS A 344 5.70 8.48 13.41
N GLN A 345 5.81 9.81 13.38
CA GLN A 345 7.04 10.44 13.01
C GLN A 345 7.90 9.93 14.14
N LEU A 346 8.77 8.98 13.83
CA LEU A 346 10.01 8.75 14.53
C LEU A 346 10.84 10.04 14.38
N THR A 347 10.28 11.17 14.79
CA THR A 347 10.93 12.44 14.93
C THR A 347 11.38 12.52 16.36
N SER A 348 12.68 12.75 16.46
CA SER A 348 13.44 13.26 17.61
C SER A 348 14.05 12.26 18.58
N LYS A 349 13.52 11.06 18.85
CA LYS A 349 14.18 10.20 19.86
C LYS A 349 15.59 9.73 19.43
N THR A 350 15.83 9.57 18.13
CA THR A 350 17.17 9.26 17.56
C THR A 350 18.06 10.51 17.38
N ARG A 351 17.46 11.71 17.34
CA ARG A 351 18.20 12.98 17.27
C ARG A 351 18.71 13.40 18.65
N ASN A 352 17.93 13.10 19.69
CA ASN A 352 18.33 13.33 21.07
C ASN A 352 19.45 12.37 21.50
N THR A 353 19.48 11.12 20.99
CA THR A 353 20.58 10.19 21.32
C THR A 353 21.89 10.59 20.66
N THR A 354 21.89 11.12 19.43
CA THR A 354 23.11 11.63 18.78
C THR A 354 23.57 12.95 19.40
N ALA A 355 22.64 13.83 19.79
CA ALA A 355 22.96 15.03 20.55
C ALA A 355 23.51 14.72 21.95
N GLU A 356 22.88 13.79 22.70
CA GLU A 356 23.39 13.30 24.00
C GLU A 356 24.76 12.63 23.86
N LEU A 357 24.98 11.81 22.83
CA LEU A 357 26.27 11.15 22.63
C LEU A 357 27.36 12.19 22.33
N THR A 358 27.04 13.19 21.51
CA THR A 358 27.95 14.30 21.18
C THR A 358 28.25 15.13 22.42
N GLU A 359 27.25 15.43 23.24
CA GLU A 359 27.42 16.17 24.49
C GLU A 359 28.26 15.39 25.51
N ARG A 360 28.04 14.07 25.65
CA ARG A 360 28.85 13.21 26.52
C ARG A 360 30.30 13.11 26.06
N ILE A 361 30.56 13.05 24.76
CA ILE A 361 31.92 13.04 24.21
C ILE A 361 32.60 14.40 24.46
N THR A 362 31.91 15.51 24.24
CA THR A 362 32.44 16.85 24.52
C THR A 362 32.77 17.05 26.00
N ARG A 363 31.87 16.66 26.93
CA ARG A 363 32.14 16.75 28.38
C ARG A 363 33.33 15.90 28.81
N ARG A 364 33.49 14.69 28.23
CA ARG A 364 34.63 13.80 28.54
C ARG A 364 35.95 14.41 28.08
N ASN A 365 35.98 15.03 26.90
CA ASN A 365 37.18 15.68 26.38
C ASN A 365 37.58 16.94 27.18
N ILE A 366 36.62 17.69 27.71
CA ILE A 366 36.90 18.84 28.60
C ILE A 366 37.49 18.35 29.92
N ARG A 367 36.95 17.26 30.49
CA ARG A 367 37.44 16.71 31.77
C ARG A 367 38.86 16.14 31.67
N MET A 368 39.27 15.62 30.51
CA MET A 368 40.64 15.16 30.28
C MET A 368 41.64 16.29 29.97
N ARG A 369 41.18 17.53 29.82
CA ARG A 369 42.04 18.71 29.62
C ARG A 369 42.22 19.57 30.86
N GLN A 370 41.57 19.24 31.98
CA GLN A 370 41.87 19.91 33.24
C GLN A 370 43.21 19.38 33.77
N PRO A 371 44.22 20.24 33.97
CA PRO A 371 45.45 19.87 34.66
C PRO A 371 45.08 19.41 36.07
N GLN A 372 45.59 18.26 36.50
CA GLN A 372 45.49 17.86 37.90
C GLN A 372 46.35 18.82 38.72
N ASP A 373 45.71 19.71 39.46
CA ASP A 373 46.39 20.47 40.51
C ASP A 373 46.79 19.47 41.61
N HIS A 374 48.08 19.14 41.62
CA HIS A 374 48.71 18.36 42.68
C HIS A 374 48.85 19.24 43.93
N THR A 375 47.88 19.18 44.83
CA THR A 375 48.06 19.66 46.21
C THR A 375 48.94 18.68 47.00
N PRO A 376 50.03 19.14 47.64
CA PRO A 376 50.90 18.27 48.43
C PRO A 376 50.23 17.85 49.74
N THR A 377 50.38 16.56 50.04
CA THR A 377 50.05 15.89 51.30
C THR A 377 50.81 16.49 52.49
N SER A 378 50.09 16.95 53.51
CA SER A 378 50.64 17.13 54.87
C SER A 378 50.28 15.94 55.75
N THR A 379 51.30 15.19 56.09
CA THR A 379 51.35 14.15 57.12
C THR A 379 51.03 14.77 58.49
N ALA A 380 50.08 14.21 59.24
CA ALA A 380 49.98 14.45 60.68
C ALA A 380 49.39 13.22 61.39
N ALA A 381 50.16 12.75 62.36
CA ALA A 381 49.93 11.59 63.21
C ALA A 381 48.96 11.91 64.36
N ASN A 382 48.25 10.88 64.85
CA ASN A 382 47.79 10.76 66.24
C ASN A 382 47.25 9.32 66.45
N SER A 383 47.98 8.37 67.04
CA SER A 383 48.11 8.05 68.48
C SER A 383 46.85 8.11 69.36
N GLY A 384 46.46 6.93 69.89
CA GLY A 384 46.21 6.75 71.34
C GLY A 384 44.77 6.55 71.84
N GLY A 385 44.58 5.52 72.69
CA GLY A 385 43.45 5.29 73.63
C GLY A 385 42.49 4.17 73.17
N VAL A 386 42.36 2.97 73.77
CA VAL A 386 42.24 2.48 75.16
C VAL A 386 41.03 3.04 75.92
N GLU A 387 39.98 2.22 76.10
CA GLU A 387 39.34 1.80 77.38
C GLU A 387 37.89 1.32 77.19
N ASN A 388 37.58 0.16 77.82
CA ASN A 388 36.38 -0.28 78.57
C ASN A 388 34.97 0.13 78.04
N VAL A 389 34.01 -0.79 77.82
CA VAL A 389 33.31 -1.69 78.77
C VAL A 389 32.68 -2.85 78.00
#